data_AF-A0A8B6EFX9-F1
#
_entry.id   AF-A0A8B6EFX9-F1
#
_cell.length_a   1.000
_cell.length_b   1.000
_cell.length_c   1.000
_cell.angle_alpha   90.00
_cell.angle_beta   90.00
_cell.angle_gamma   90.00
#
_symmetry.space_group_name_H-M   'P 1'
#
loop_
_entity.id
_entity.type
_entity.pdbx_description
1 polymer ?
#
loop_
_entity_poly.entity_id
_entity_poly.type
_entity_poly.pdbx_seq_one_letter_code
_entity_poly.pdbx_strand_id
1 'polypeptide(L)'
;MVNNHPTSSALQNTSDDESIEGDDNGNVSDIDVPLVSEEEDDIDDEIVQDQEDGNDDTDMNEIIWSGANQDINVRQFNESTGPQVLLNADVSELECFNTFFTTEMISKLVQETNLNATRKQQLAGRNDTNWTETDFGEMSAYLGILILMGIIKVPDYKFSWSTNKFLANGGVKDVMPVKRYEKLTQYLHVNEPEADSTDKLARIRPILDSVLDRCRVAINLGRSKALTRRNDSLQG
;
A
#
# COMPACT_ATOMS: atom_id res chain seq x y z
N MET A 1 17.22 16.70 -61.99
CA MET A 1 16.85 17.67 -60.94
C MET A 1 17.98 17.69 -59.91
N VAL A 2 18.69 18.83 -59.85
CA VAL A 2 19.50 19.43 -58.75
C VAL A 2 20.29 18.44 -57.84
N ASN A 3 21.58 18.22 -58.08
CA ASN A 3 22.76 18.90 -57.50
C ASN A 3 22.86 18.89 -55.95
N ASN A 4 23.75 18.07 -55.37
CA ASN A 4 25.07 18.50 -54.87
C ASN A 4 25.84 17.40 -54.15
N HIS A 5 27.17 17.48 -54.30
CA HIS A 5 28.22 16.54 -53.88
C HIS A 5 28.80 16.95 -52.48
N PRO A 6 29.91 16.38 -51.96
CA PRO A 6 30.07 15.88 -50.59
C PRO A 6 31.17 16.63 -49.78
N THR A 7 31.86 15.94 -48.85
CA THR A 7 33.13 16.28 -48.12
C THR A 7 32.97 17.15 -46.85
N SER A 8 33.76 17.06 -45.76
CA SER A 8 34.88 16.20 -45.31
C SER A 8 35.29 16.60 -43.85
N SER A 9 35.99 15.69 -43.16
CA SER A 9 37.12 15.90 -42.23
C SER A 9 36.98 16.58 -40.85
N ALA A 10 37.25 15.76 -39.82
CA ALA A 10 38.41 15.81 -38.92
C ALA A 10 38.52 16.87 -37.79
N LEU A 11 38.66 16.31 -36.58
CA LEU A 11 39.41 16.76 -35.38
C LEU A 11 38.91 18.03 -34.65
N GLN A 12 38.48 17.86 -33.39
CA GLN A 12 39.31 18.25 -32.23
C GLN A 12 38.70 17.80 -30.90
N ASN A 13 39.61 17.34 -30.05
CA ASN A 13 39.48 16.93 -28.67
C ASN A 13 39.37 18.18 -27.78
N THR A 14 38.36 18.28 -26.91
CA THR A 14 38.44 19.13 -25.72
C THR A 14 37.83 18.38 -24.55
N SER A 15 38.73 17.96 -23.67
CA SER A 15 38.46 17.60 -22.28
C SER A 15 37.71 18.73 -21.60
N ASP A 16 36.62 18.43 -20.90
CA ASP A 16 36.19 19.22 -19.75
C ASP A 16 35.77 18.23 -18.66
N ASP A 17 36.69 18.12 -17.72
CA ASP A 17 36.67 17.40 -16.46
C ASP A 17 35.98 18.33 -15.44
N GLU A 18 34.72 18.04 -15.09
CA GLU A 18 34.10 18.64 -13.91
C GLU A 18 34.17 17.67 -12.75
N SER A 19 35.31 17.73 -12.07
CA SER A 19 35.51 17.29 -10.70
C SER A 19 34.62 18.10 -9.76
N ILE A 20 33.55 17.48 -9.24
CA ILE A 20 32.81 18.00 -8.09
C ILE A 20 33.47 17.44 -6.83
N GLU A 21 34.41 18.20 -6.28
CA GLU A 21 34.77 18.10 -4.86
C GLU A 21 33.69 18.83 -4.04
N GLY A 22 33.13 18.12 -3.06
CA GLY A 22 32.13 18.63 -2.14
C GLY A 22 32.27 17.94 -0.79
N ASP A 23 33.17 18.50 0.02
CA ASP A 23 33.30 18.46 1.47
C ASP A 23 32.12 17.81 2.25
N ASP A 24 32.31 16.57 2.73
CA ASP A 24 31.43 15.94 3.72
C ASP A 24 32.07 16.06 5.10
N ASN A 25 31.98 17.25 5.69
CA ASN A 25 32.11 17.44 7.12
C ASN A 25 30.85 16.91 7.81
N GLY A 26 30.80 15.59 7.97
CA GLY A 26 29.78 14.88 8.74
C GLY A 26 29.84 15.23 10.22
N ASN A 27 29.23 16.35 10.60
CA ASN A 27 28.82 16.60 11.98
C ASN A 27 27.62 15.70 12.27
N VAL A 28 27.89 14.47 12.71
CA VAL A 28 26.90 13.55 13.28
C VAL A 28 26.42 14.15 14.60
N SER A 29 25.35 14.95 14.53
CA SER A 29 24.56 15.26 15.72
C SER A 29 23.77 14.01 16.09
N ASP A 30 24.12 13.44 17.24
CA ASP A 30 23.47 12.33 17.90
C ASP A 30 21.95 12.46 17.86
N ILE A 31 21.29 11.48 17.26
CA ILE A 31 19.85 11.29 17.38
C ILE A 31 19.64 10.57 18.73
N ASP A 32 19.15 11.33 19.72
CA ASP A 32 18.67 10.77 20.97
C ASP A 32 17.43 9.92 20.67
N VAL A 33 17.64 8.60 20.59
CA VAL A 33 16.56 7.61 20.56
C VAL A 33 15.97 7.55 21.97
N PRO A 34 14.66 7.83 22.17
CA PRO A 34 14.05 7.64 23.47
C PRO A 34 14.10 6.14 23.81
N LEU A 35 14.78 5.82 24.92
CA LEU A 35 14.68 4.51 25.56
C LEU A 35 13.22 4.25 25.92
N VAL A 36 12.54 3.44 25.12
CA VAL A 36 11.24 2.87 25.49
C VAL A 36 11.53 1.81 26.54
N SER A 37 11.14 2.11 27.78
CA SER A 37 11.07 1.13 28.84
C SER A 37 10.09 0.03 28.42
N GLU A 38 10.57 -1.20 28.38
CA GLU A 38 9.75 -2.40 28.25
C GLU A 38 8.96 -2.56 29.55
N GLU A 39 7.72 -2.08 29.56
CA GLU A 39 6.73 -2.50 30.56
C GLU A 39 6.00 -3.72 29.99
N GLU A 40 6.15 -4.87 30.66
CA GLU A 40 5.37 -6.07 30.42
C GLU A 40 3.97 -5.85 31.03
N ASP A 41 3.00 -5.49 30.20
CA ASP A 41 1.60 -5.45 30.59
C ASP A 41 0.99 -6.86 30.52
N ASP A 42 0.81 -7.49 31.68
CA ASP A 42 -0.07 -8.65 31.85
C ASP A 42 -1.53 -8.20 31.62
N ILE A 43 -2.06 -8.50 30.43
CA ILE A 43 -3.47 -8.24 30.10
C ILE A 43 -4.31 -9.41 30.64
N ASP A 44 -5.07 -9.14 31.70
CA ASP A 44 -6.16 -10.01 32.15
C ASP A 44 -7.24 -10.08 31.04
N ASP A 45 -7.50 -11.29 30.54
CA ASP A 45 -8.58 -11.59 29.60
C ASP A 45 -9.95 -11.42 30.28
N GLU A 46 -10.48 -10.19 30.30
CA GLU A 46 -11.89 -9.96 30.59
C GLU A 46 -12.73 -10.36 29.37
N ILE A 47 -13.39 -11.51 29.47
CA ILE A 47 -14.33 -12.04 28.48
C ILE A 47 -15.56 -11.12 28.44
N VAL A 48 -15.64 -10.28 27.39
CA VAL A 48 -16.88 -9.58 27.03
C VAL A 48 -17.86 -10.61 26.46
N GLN A 49 -18.95 -10.85 27.17
CA GLN A 49 -20.06 -11.65 26.65
C GLN A 49 -20.89 -10.77 25.71
N ASP A 50 -20.76 -11.00 24.40
CA ASP A 50 -21.67 -10.43 23.41
C ASP A 50 -23.09 -11.00 23.63
N GLN A 51 -24.05 -10.10 23.87
CA GLN A 51 -25.47 -10.43 23.77
C GLN A 51 -25.87 -10.39 22.29
N GLU A 52 -25.94 -11.55 21.64
CA GLU A 52 -26.60 -11.71 20.36
C GLU A 52 -28.11 -11.88 20.58
N ASP A 53 -28.87 -10.83 20.25
CA ASP A 53 -30.32 -10.88 20.08
C ASP A 53 -30.60 -11.32 18.62
N GLY A 54 -30.92 -12.61 18.44
CA GLY A 54 -31.08 -13.21 17.13
C GLY A 54 -31.65 -14.62 17.21
N ASN A 55 -32.98 -14.70 17.09
CA ASN A 55 -33.78 -15.92 17.12
C ASN A 55 -33.45 -16.83 15.90
N ASP A 56 -32.54 -17.80 16.06
CA ASP A 56 -32.36 -18.92 15.12
C ASP A 56 -32.45 -20.24 15.90
N ASP A 57 -33.58 -20.95 15.74
CA ASP A 57 -33.81 -22.29 16.26
C ASP A 57 -32.90 -23.29 15.52
N THR A 58 -31.61 -23.28 15.80
CA THR A 58 -30.72 -24.39 15.46
C THR A 58 -30.46 -25.24 16.70
N ASP A 59 -30.99 -26.47 16.65
CA ASP A 59 -30.73 -27.57 17.58
C ASP A 59 -29.21 -27.86 17.67
N MET A 60 -28.53 -27.09 18.50
CA MET A 60 -27.14 -27.27 18.87
C MET A 60 -27.10 -28.27 20.00
N ASN A 61 -27.00 -29.56 19.67
CA ASN A 61 -26.46 -30.53 20.62
C ASN A 61 -25.10 -29.98 21.09
N GLU A 62 -25.04 -29.66 22.37
CA GLU A 62 -23.90 -29.12 23.09
C GLU A 62 -22.64 -29.91 22.67
N ILE A 63 -21.68 -29.25 22.00
CA ILE A 63 -20.44 -29.89 21.56
C ILE A 63 -19.60 -30.14 22.82
N ILE A 64 -19.73 -31.32 23.39
CA ILE A 64 -18.99 -31.74 24.59
C ILE A 64 -17.62 -32.25 24.16
N TRP A 65 -16.56 -31.52 24.54
CA TRP A 65 -15.19 -31.99 24.39
C TRP A 65 -14.99 -33.24 25.25
N SER A 66 -14.76 -34.38 24.61
CA SER A 66 -14.49 -35.65 25.30
C SER A 66 -13.22 -36.29 24.75
N GLY A 67 -12.49 -37.04 25.59
CA GLY A 67 -11.27 -37.75 25.19
C GLY A 67 -11.50 -38.96 24.29
N ALA A 68 -12.75 -39.23 23.91
CA ALA A 68 -13.11 -40.29 22.98
C ALA A 68 -13.33 -39.70 21.58
N ASN A 69 -12.77 -40.33 20.55
CA ASN A 69 -13.04 -39.95 19.16
C ASN A 69 -14.51 -40.24 18.84
N GLN A 70 -15.35 -39.22 18.86
CA GLN A 70 -16.69 -39.27 18.28
C GLN A 70 -16.64 -38.92 16.81
N ASP A 71 -17.36 -39.68 15.98
CA ASP A 71 -17.59 -39.34 14.58
C ASP A 71 -18.50 -38.12 14.51
N ILE A 72 -17.91 -36.95 14.29
CA ILE A 72 -18.64 -35.71 14.10
C ILE A 72 -19.25 -35.72 12.69
N ASN A 73 -20.58 -35.72 12.60
CA ASN A 73 -21.27 -35.54 11.34
C ASN A 73 -21.21 -34.04 10.95
N VAL A 74 -20.18 -33.67 10.20
CA VAL A 74 -20.03 -32.33 9.66
C VAL A 74 -21.03 -32.15 8.53
N ARG A 75 -22.04 -31.28 8.71
CA ARG A 75 -22.98 -30.90 7.63
C ARG A 75 -22.20 -30.49 6.38
N GLN A 76 -22.53 -31.12 5.25
CA GLN A 76 -21.93 -30.81 3.96
C GLN A 76 -22.24 -29.36 3.58
N PHE A 77 -21.21 -28.62 3.18
CA PHE A 77 -21.35 -27.23 2.77
C PHE A 77 -21.89 -27.17 1.34
N ASN A 78 -23.13 -26.68 1.20
CA ASN A 78 -23.85 -26.63 -0.09
C ASN A 78 -24.12 -25.20 -0.55
N GLU A 79 -23.52 -24.18 0.08
CA GLU A 79 -23.70 -22.79 -0.34
C GLU A 79 -22.86 -22.46 -1.58
N SER A 80 -23.34 -21.51 -2.38
CA SER A 80 -22.64 -21.05 -3.58
C SER A 80 -21.37 -20.29 -3.22
N THR A 81 -20.21 -20.80 -3.64
CA THR A 81 -18.90 -20.18 -3.43
C THR A 81 -18.39 -19.50 -4.69
N GLY A 82 -17.54 -18.49 -4.50
CA GLY A 82 -16.78 -17.86 -5.57
C GLY A 82 -17.23 -16.42 -5.85
N PRO A 83 -16.72 -15.84 -6.96
CA PRO A 83 -17.03 -14.48 -7.36
C PRO A 83 -18.53 -14.27 -7.50
N GLN A 84 -19.06 -13.25 -6.82
CA GLN A 84 -20.44 -12.81 -6.92
C GLN A 84 -20.62 -11.70 -7.96
N VAL A 85 -19.54 -10.96 -8.26
CA VAL A 85 -19.53 -10.02 -9.37
C VAL A 85 -19.43 -10.82 -10.67
N LEU A 86 -20.47 -10.71 -11.49
CA LEU A 86 -20.44 -11.19 -12.87
C LEU A 86 -19.51 -10.30 -13.69
N LEU A 87 -18.22 -10.63 -13.65
CA LEU A 87 -17.26 -10.10 -14.59
C LEU A 87 -17.50 -10.81 -15.93
N ASN A 88 -17.92 -10.05 -16.96
CA ASN A 88 -18.02 -10.56 -18.31
C ASN A 88 -16.66 -11.09 -18.79
N ALA A 89 -16.66 -11.99 -19.79
CA ALA A 89 -15.42 -12.56 -20.32
C ALA A 89 -14.44 -11.51 -20.87
N ASP A 90 -14.95 -10.31 -21.19
CA ASP A 90 -14.20 -9.19 -21.74
C ASP A 90 -13.78 -8.14 -20.68
N VAL A 91 -13.89 -8.45 -19.39
CA VAL A 91 -13.44 -7.54 -18.31
C VAL A 91 -11.94 -7.34 -18.38
N SER A 92 -11.53 -6.07 -18.41
CA SER A 92 -10.12 -5.69 -18.29
C SER A 92 -9.59 -5.90 -16.86
N GLU A 93 -8.28 -6.09 -16.72
CA GLU A 93 -7.62 -6.22 -15.42
C GLU A 93 -7.87 -4.99 -14.53
N LEU A 94 -7.98 -3.80 -15.15
CA LEU A 94 -8.31 -2.55 -14.44
C LEU A 94 -9.73 -2.56 -13.89
N GLU A 95 -10.71 -3.03 -14.65
CA GLU A 95 -12.10 -3.17 -14.18
C GLU A 95 -12.21 -4.21 -13.06
N CYS A 96 -11.46 -5.31 -13.15
CA CYS A 96 -11.34 -6.28 -12.07
C CYS A 96 -10.75 -5.64 -10.80
N PHE A 97 -9.67 -4.87 -10.92
CA PHE A 97 -9.09 -4.12 -9.79
C PHE A 97 -10.08 -3.12 -9.19
N ASN A 98 -10.75 -2.34 -10.03
CA ASN A 98 -11.72 -1.33 -9.61
C ASN A 98 -12.97 -1.91 -8.94
N THR A 99 -13.20 -3.23 -9.06
CA THR A 99 -14.25 -3.93 -8.30
C THR A 99 -13.97 -3.90 -6.80
N PHE A 100 -12.70 -3.94 -6.41
CA PHE A 100 -12.23 -3.98 -5.02
C PHE A 100 -11.73 -2.62 -4.54
N PHE A 101 -11.00 -1.90 -5.39
CA PHE A 101 -10.40 -0.62 -5.07
C PHE A 101 -10.98 0.46 -5.97
N THR A 102 -12.04 1.13 -5.50
CA THR A 102 -12.89 1.92 -6.39
C THR A 102 -12.29 3.28 -6.74
N THR A 103 -12.83 3.90 -7.78
CA THR A 103 -12.50 5.27 -8.22
C THR A 103 -12.71 6.31 -7.12
N GLU A 104 -13.70 6.09 -6.25
CA GLU A 104 -13.98 6.96 -5.10
C GLU A 104 -12.87 6.87 -4.05
N MET A 105 -12.32 5.66 -3.82
CA MET A 105 -11.19 5.47 -2.90
C MET A 105 -9.95 6.22 -3.40
N ILE A 106 -9.65 6.11 -4.69
CA ILE A 106 -8.54 6.85 -5.32
C ILE A 106 -8.78 8.36 -5.19
N SER A 107 -9.99 8.84 -5.47
CA SER A 107 -10.32 10.26 -5.36
C SER A 107 -10.17 10.77 -3.93
N LYS A 108 -10.55 9.96 -2.93
CA LYS A 108 -10.34 10.30 -1.52
C LYS A 108 -8.85 10.34 -1.15
N LEU A 109 -8.04 9.41 -1.64
CA LEU A 109 -6.59 9.43 -1.45
C LEU A 109 -5.96 10.71 -2.00
N VAL A 110 -6.38 11.14 -3.19
CA VAL A 110 -5.94 12.40 -3.80
C VAL A 110 -6.25 13.58 -2.88
N GLN A 111 -7.51 13.68 -2.44
CA GLN A 111 -7.97 14.76 -1.57
C GLN A 111 -7.17 14.79 -0.26
N GLU A 112 -7.09 13.68 0.46
CA GLU A 112 -6.44 13.60 1.76
C GLU A 112 -4.92 13.83 1.67
N THR A 113 -4.28 13.35 0.60
CA THR A 113 -2.86 13.59 0.36
C THR A 113 -2.56 15.08 0.13
N ASN A 114 -3.36 15.77 -0.70
CA ASN A 114 -3.21 17.21 -0.93
C ASN A 114 -3.48 18.02 0.36
N LEU A 115 -4.48 17.61 1.14
CA LEU A 115 -4.82 18.25 2.41
C LEU A 115 -3.71 18.06 3.45
N ASN A 116 -3.14 16.85 3.54
CA ASN A 116 -2.00 16.55 4.41
C ASN A 116 -0.77 17.37 4.04
N ALA A 117 -0.48 17.54 2.75
CA ALA A 117 0.61 18.40 2.31
C ALA A 117 0.42 19.84 2.76
N THR A 118 -0.80 20.35 2.69
CA THR A 118 -1.14 21.69 3.19
C THR A 118 -0.95 21.78 4.71
N ARG A 119 -1.50 20.82 5.47
CA ARG A 119 -1.38 20.77 6.94
C ARG A 119 0.08 20.72 7.40
N LYS A 120 0.90 19.84 6.82
CA LYS A 120 2.32 19.70 7.17
C LYS A 120 3.13 20.96 6.88
N GLN A 121 2.85 21.64 5.77
CA GLN A 121 3.52 22.91 5.44
C GLN A 121 3.12 24.03 6.41
N GLN A 122 1.85 24.10 6.80
CA GLN A 122 1.37 25.06 7.82
C GLN A 122 2.03 24.81 9.18
N LEU A 123 2.07 23.55 9.63
CA LEU A 123 2.71 23.16 10.89
C LEU A 123 4.22 23.47 10.89
N ALA A 124 4.89 23.28 9.76
CA ALA A 124 6.32 23.60 9.62
C ALA A 124 6.61 25.11 9.50
N GLY A 125 5.57 25.95 9.32
CA GLY A 125 5.73 27.39 9.09
C GLY A 125 6.46 27.74 7.79
N ARG A 126 6.59 26.79 6.85
CA ARG A 126 7.28 26.98 5.57
C ARG A 126 6.67 26.12 4.47
N ASN A 127 6.65 26.66 3.25
CA ASN A 127 6.17 25.93 2.08
C ASN A 127 7.26 24.98 1.55
N ASP A 128 6.84 23.81 1.08
CA ASP A 128 7.70 22.90 0.29
C ASP A 128 7.57 23.29 -1.18
N THR A 129 8.59 23.97 -1.70
CA THR A 129 8.60 24.44 -3.09
C THR A 129 8.64 23.31 -4.13
N ASN A 130 8.94 22.07 -3.70
CA ASN A 130 8.94 20.90 -4.57
C ASN A 130 7.61 20.13 -4.50
N TRP A 131 6.64 20.59 -3.69
CA TRP A 131 5.30 20.00 -3.67
C TRP A 131 4.41 20.63 -4.74
N THR A 132 3.80 19.78 -5.55
CA THR A 132 2.65 20.09 -6.38
C THR A 132 1.52 19.15 -5.99
N GLU A 133 0.28 19.64 -6.03
CA GLU A 133 -0.90 18.80 -5.77
C GLU A 133 -0.93 17.60 -6.72
N THR A 134 -1.32 16.45 -6.19
CA THR A 134 -1.56 15.23 -6.96
C THR A 134 -2.97 15.26 -7.54
N ASP A 135 -3.15 14.56 -8.65
CA ASP A 135 -4.46 14.31 -9.24
C ASP A 135 -4.79 12.81 -9.29
N PHE A 136 -5.96 12.48 -9.83
CA PHE A 136 -6.43 11.11 -9.97
C PHE A 136 -5.50 10.23 -10.83
N GLY A 137 -5.00 10.78 -11.94
CA GLY A 137 -4.14 10.04 -12.86
C GLY A 137 -2.78 9.74 -12.23
N GLU A 138 -2.20 10.73 -11.56
CA GLU A 138 -0.93 10.60 -10.85
C GLU A 138 -1.04 9.64 -9.66
N MET A 139 -2.12 9.70 -8.88
CA MET A 139 -2.34 8.77 -7.77
C MET A 139 -2.59 7.34 -8.29
N SER A 140 -3.30 7.17 -9.41
CA SER A 140 -3.48 5.87 -10.06
C SER A 140 -2.13 5.29 -10.54
N ALA A 141 -1.28 6.12 -11.13
CA ALA A 141 0.07 5.74 -11.53
C ALA A 141 0.95 5.34 -10.33
N TYR A 142 0.89 6.11 -9.25
CA TYR A 142 1.57 5.80 -7.99
C TYR A 142 1.14 4.45 -7.41
N LEU A 143 -0.16 4.17 -7.36
CA LEU A 143 -0.68 2.87 -6.93
C LEU A 143 -0.24 1.73 -7.85
N GLY A 144 -0.21 1.96 -9.17
CA GLY A 144 0.33 1.00 -10.13
C GLY A 144 1.81 0.66 -9.89
N ILE A 145 2.62 1.65 -9.54
CA ILE A 145 4.03 1.44 -9.14
C ILE A 145 4.10 0.59 -7.86
N LEU A 146 3.27 0.88 -6.85
CA LEU A 146 3.24 0.07 -5.61
C LEU A 146 2.85 -1.38 -5.87
N ILE A 147 1.87 -1.64 -6.74
CA ILE A 147 1.49 -3.00 -7.15
C ILE A 147 2.68 -3.69 -7.84
N LEU A 148 3.35 -2.99 -8.76
CA LEU A 148 4.49 -3.53 -9.49
C LEU A 148 5.68 -3.85 -8.57
N MET A 149 5.95 -3.03 -7.57
CA MET A 149 6.94 -3.30 -6.51
C MET A 149 6.49 -4.41 -5.54
N GLY A 150 5.18 -4.65 -5.44
CA GLY A 150 4.61 -5.81 -4.79
C GLY A 150 5.03 -7.11 -5.46
N ILE A 151 5.05 -7.11 -6.80
CA ILE A 151 5.36 -8.27 -7.65
C ILE A 151 6.88 -8.43 -7.83
N ILE A 152 7.56 -7.34 -8.19
CA ILE A 152 8.99 -7.33 -8.50
C ILE A 152 9.75 -6.82 -7.26
N LYS A 153 10.24 -7.76 -6.46
CA LYS A 153 11.03 -7.44 -5.28
C LYS A 153 12.47 -7.12 -5.65
N VAL A 154 12.89 -5.91 -5.31
CA VAL A 154 14.28 -5.45 -5.33
C VAL A 154 14.72 -5.10 -3.90
N PRO A 155 16.02 -5.19 -3.57
CA PRO A 155 16.48 -4.97 -2.19
C PRO A 155 16.20 -3.56 -1.64
N ASP A 156 16.16 -2.56 -2.53
CA ASP A 156 15.83 -1.17 -2.24
C ASP A 156 14.88 -0.68 -3.34
N TYR A 157 13.79 -0.01 -2.97
CA TYR A 157 12.82 0.52 -3.93
C TYR A 157 13.47 1.45 -4.97
N LYS A 158 14.53 2.19 -4.59
CA LYS A 158 15.28 3.09 -5.47
C LYS A 158 15.93 2.35 -6.62
N PHE A 159 16.20 1.06 -6.47
CA PHE A 159 16.74 0.25 -7.55
C PHE A 159 15.80 0.15 -8.75
N SER A 160 14.48 0.28 -8.56
CA SER A 160 13.52 0.40 -9.66
C SER A 160 13.85 1.57 -10.60
N TRP A 161 14.49 2.63 -10.08
CA TRP A 161 14.96 3.79 -10.85
C TRP A 161 16.47 3.80 -11.13
N SER A 162 17.21 2.75 -10.75
CA SER A 162 18.66 2.65 -11.00
C SER A 162 18.99 2.57 -12.50
N THR A 163 20.14 3.07 -12.94
CA THR A 163 20.64 2.86 -14.31
C THR A 163 21.10 1.42 -14.57
N ASN A 164 21.29 0.61 -13.52
CA ASN A 164 21.70 -0.78 -13.65
C ASN A 164 20.58 -1.62 -14.29
N LYS A 165 20.79 -2.10 -15.51
CA LYS A 165 19.82 -2.90 -16.29
C LYS A 165 19.30 -4.16 -15.60
N PHE A 166 19.99 -4.70 -14.60
CA PHE A 166 19.57 -5.90 -13.86
C PHE A 166 18.62 -5.58 -12.71
N LEU A 167 18.59 -4.32 -12.27
CA LEU A 167 17.81 -3.86 -11.12
C LEU A 167 16.74 -2.83 -11.52
N ALA A 168 16.99 -2.09 -12.60
CA ALA A 168 16.10 -1.08 -13.15
C ALA A 168 14.78 -1.69 -13.61
N ASN A 169 13.69 -0.96 -13.37
CA ASN A 169 12.42 -1.21 -14.00
C ASN A 169 12.11 -0.06 -14.96
N GLY A 170 12.24 -0.32 -16.27
CA GLY A 170 11.99 0.68 -17.31
C GLY A 170 10.59 1.28 -17.22
N GLY A 171 9.58 0.43 -17.01
CA GLY A 171 8.18 0.88 -16.89
C GLY A 171 7.97 1.82 -15.70
N VAL A 172 8.58 1.54 -14.54
CA VAL A 172 8.47 2.42 -13.35
C VAL A 172 9.09 3.78 -13.62
N LYS A 173 10.26 3.82 -14.28
CA LYS A 173 10.96 5.07 -14.60
C LYS A 173 10.19 5.95 -15.57
N ASP A 174 9.58 5.34 -16.58
CA ASP A 174 8.85 6.04 -17.62
C ASP A 174 7.54 6.63 -17.10
N VAL A 175 6.93 5.98 -16.10
CA VAL A 175 5.67 6.43 -15.48
C VAL A 175 5.87 7.62 -14.53
N MET A 176 6.88 7.57 -13.66
CA MET A 176 7.09 8.61 -12.65
C MET A 176 8.56 8.71 -12.23
N PRO A 177 9.14 9.92 -12.13
CA PRO A 177 10.49 10.08 -11.58
C PRO A 177 10.57 9.71 -10.09
N VAL A 178 11.69 9.12 -9.64
CA VAL A 178 11.89 8.70 -8.23
C VAL A 178 11.63 9.84 -7.24
N LYS A 179 12.07 11.07 -7.56
CA LYS A 179 11.87 12.24 -6.70
C LYS A 179 10.39 12.57 -6.51
N ARG A 180 9.56 12.39 -7.55
CA ARG A 180 8.11 12.62 -7.46
C ARG A 180 7.44 11.49 -6.68
N TYR A 181 7.85 10.24 -6.90
CA TYR A 181 7.40 9.10 -6.09
C TYR A 181 7.68 9.33 -4.59
N GLU A 182 8.93 9.65 -4.23
CA GLU A 182 9.32 9.95 -2.84
C GLU A 182 8.53 11.12 -2.27
N LYS A 183 8.27 12.16 -3.09
CA LYS A 183 7.48 13.32 -2.70
C LYS A 183 6.01 12.96 -2.42
N LEU A 184 5.40 12.11 -3.25
CA LEU A 184 4.06 11.58 -2.98
C LEU A 184 4.06 10.71 -1.72
N THR A 185 5.04 9.81 -1.55
CA THR A 185 5.16 8.97 -0.35
C THR A 185 5.29 9.81 0.93
N GLN A 186 6.00 10.95 0.88
CA GLN A 186 6.15 11.87 2.03
C GLN A 186 4.80 12.46 2.50
N TYR A 187 3.88 12.71 1.57
CA TYR A 187 2.60 13.38 1.83
C TYR A 187 1.38 12.45 1.76
N LEU A 188 1.56 11.21 1.32
CA LEU A 188 0.50 10.22 1.23
C LEU A 188 -0.28 10.15 2.53
N HIS A 189 -1.60 10.31 2.42
CA HIS A 189 -2.49 10.26 3.56
C HIS A 189 -3.82 9.65 3.17
N VAL A 190 -4.41 8.90 4.09
CA VAL A 190 -5.68 8.20 3.89
C VAL A 190 -6.80 8.86 4.69
N ASN A 191 -6.51 9.25 5.93
CA ASN A 191 -7.46 9.83 6.84
C ASN A 191 -6.75 10.51 8.01
N GLU A 192 -7.30 11.63 8.48
CA GLU A 192 -6.91 12.25 9.75
C GLU A 192 -7.82 11.71 10.86
N PRO A 193 -7.30 10.87 11.78
CA PRO A 193 -8.10 10.41 12.92
C PRO A 193 -8.32 11.53 13.93
N GLU A 194 -9.36 11.38 14.75
CA GLU A 194 -9.57 12.25 15.90
C GLU A 194 -8.41 12.13 16.90
N ALA A 195 -8.10 13.22 17.61
CA ALA A 195 -6.97 13.28 18.54
C ALA A 195 -7.08 12.23 19.67
N ASP A 196 -8.30 11.90 20.08
CA ASP A 196 -8.59 10.97 21.18
C ASP A 196 -8.89 9.54 20.69
N SER A 197 -8.56 9.24 19.42
CA SER A 197 -8.80 7.92 18.86
C SER A 197 -7.90 6.88 19.53
N THR A 198 -8.51 5.87 20.16
CA THR A 198 -7.82 4.70 20.72
C THR A 198 -7.47 3.65 19.67
N ASP A 199 -7.99 3.81 18.45
CA ASP A 199 -7.77 2.88 17.35
C ASP A 199 -6.41 3.12 16.68
N LYS A 200 -5.46 2.20 16.92
CA LYS A 200 -4.12 2.21 16.31
C LYS A 200 -4.13 2.21 14.77
N LEU A 201 -5.22 1.75 14.14
CA LEU A 201 -5.38 1.72 12.68
C LEU A 201 -6.23 2.87 12.13
N ALA A 202 -6.68 3.83 12.95
CA ALA A 202 -7.63 4.87 12.55
C ALA A 202 -7.19 5.68 11.32
N ARG A 203 -5.88 5.78 11.07
CA ARG A 203 -5.31 6.41 9.87
C ARG A 203 -5.65 5.67 8.57
N ILE A 204 -5.69 4.34 8.60
CA ILE A 204 -5.95 3.49 7.42
C ILE A 204 -7.33 2.84 7.45
N ARG A 205 -8.01 2.85 8.59
CA ARG A 205 -9.31 2.21 8.81
C ARG A 205 -10.32 2.50 7.70
N PRO A 206 -10.51 3.75 7.22
CA PRO A 206 -11.53 4.02 6.22
C PRO A 206 -11.30 3.30 4.89
N ILE A 207 -10.05 3.22 4.43
CA ILE A 207 -9.75 2.52 3.16
C ILE A 207 -9.77 1.00 3.35
N LEU A 208 -9.32 0.52 4.52
CA LEU A 208 -9.37 -0.90 4.86
C LEU A 208 -10.82 -1.41 4.89
N ASP A 209 -11.70 -0.71 5.61
CA ASP A 209 -13.10 -1.09 5.74
C ASP A 209 -13.80 -1.04 4.37
N SER A 210 -13.52 0.01 3.58
CA SER A 210 -14.05 0.12 2.22
C SER A 210 -13.65 -1.09 1.38
N VAL A 211 -12.37 -1.49 1.38
CA VAL A 211 -11.90 -2.65 0.61
C VAL A 211 -12.49 -3.95 1.13
N LEU A 212 -12.59 -4.12 2.46
CA LEU A 212 -13.21 -5.31 3.07
C LEU A 212 -14.68 -5.45 2.68
N ASP A 213 -15.43 -4.35 2.64
CA ASP A 213 -16.81 -4.33 2.20
C ASP A 213 -16.94 -4.72 0.73
N ARG A 214 -16.04 -4.21 -0.13
CA ARG A 214 -15.97 -4.65 -1.52
C ARG A 214 -15.67 -6.14 -1.64
N CYS A 215 -14.75 -6.68 -0.84
CA CYS A 215 -14.44 -8.11 -0.82
C CYS A 215 -15.64 -8.96 -0.40
N ARG A 216 -16.38 -8.56 0.64
CA ARG A 216 -17.58 -9.26 1.13
C ARG A 216 -18.68 -9.33 0.07
N VAL A 217 -18.89 -8.24 -0.66
CA VAL A 217 -19.88 -8.19 -1.74
C VAL A 217 -19.40 -8.97 -2.96
N ALA A 218 -18.09 -8.93 -3.24
CA ALA A 218 -17.56 -9.50 -4.48
C ALA A 218 -17.27 -11.00 -4.41
N ILE A 219 -17.09 -11.58 -3.22
CA ILE A 219 -16.64 -12.96 -3.05
C ILE A 219 -17.43 -13.67 -1.96
N ASN A 220 -18.09 -14.78 -2.32
CA ASN A 220 -18.58 -15.74 -1.33
C ASN A 220 -17.47 -16.73 -0.98
N LEU A 221 -16.95 -16.63 0.24
CA LEU A 221 -15.95 -17.55 0.76
C LEU A 221 -16.59 -18.91 1.09
N GLY A 222 -15.95 -20.01 0.68
CA GLY A 222 -16.34 -21.35 1.10
C GLY A 222 -15.98 -21.62 2.57
N ARG A 223 -16.56 -22.69 3.16
CA ARG A 223 -16.41 -23.04 4.59
C ARG A 223 -14.98 -23.39 5.06
N SER A 224 -13.97 -23.44 4.20
CA SER A 224 -12.59 -23.67 4.63
C SER A 224 -12.00 -22.39 5.25
N LYS A 225 -12.36 -22.12 6.51
CA LYS A 225 -11.69 -21.09 7.32
C LYS A 225 -10.31 -21.62 7.72
N ALA A 226 -9.30 -21.43 6.86
CA ALA A 226 -7.91 -21.58 7.27
C ALA A 226 -7.46 -20.26 7.91
N LEU A 227 -7.55 -20.17 9.25
CA LEU A 227 -6.94 -19.07 10.00
C LEU A 227 -5.42 -19.25 9.95
N THR A 228 -4.77 -18.61 8.98
CA THR A 228 -3.30 -18.55 8.91
C THR A 228 -2.86 -17.17 9.36
N ARG A 229 -2.17 -17.10 10.51
CA ARG A 229 -1.52 -15.86 10.95
C ARG A 229 -0.34 -15.58 10.01
N ARG A 230 -0.46 -14.58 9.14
CA ARG A 230 0.71 -14.02 8.44
C ARG A 230 1.39 -13.05 9.40
N ASN A 231 2.60 -13.39 9.84
CA ASN A 231 3.48 -12.43 10.50
C ASN A 231 4.25 -11.70 9.41
N ASP A 232 3.83 -10.48 9.09
CA ASP A 232 4.62 -9.59 8.25
C ASP A 232 5.63 -8.87 9.15
N SER A 233 6.81 -9.49 9.33
CA SER A 233 7.92 -8.87 10.03
C SER A 233 8.45 -7.70 9.18
N LEU A 234 8.12 -6.48 9.57
CA LEU A 234 8.81 -5.28 9.09
C LEU A 234 10.16 -5.22 9.81
N GLN A 235 11.21 -5.77 9.20
CA GLN A 235 12.58 -5.47 9.64
C GLN A 235 12.92 -4.05 9.17
N GLY A 236 13.20 -3.18 10.15
CA GLY A 236 13.63 -1.80 9.94
C GLY A 236 15.06 -1.66 9.48
#